data_AF-A0A7C3NRD1-F1
#
_entry.id   AF-A0A7C3NRD1-F1
#
_cell.length_a   1.000
_cell.length_b   1.000
_cell.length_c   1.000
_cell.angle_alpha   90.00
_cell.angle_beta   90.00
_cell.angle_gamma   90.00
#
_symmetry.space_group_name_H-M   'P 1'
#
loop_
_entity.id
_entity.type
_entity.pdbx_description
1 polymer ?
#
loop_
_entity_poly.entity_id
_entity_poly.type
_entity_poly.pdbx_seq_one_letter_code
_entity_poly.pdbx_strand_id
1 'polypeptide(L)'
;MVSCPECGLAMKEVTARANPGSLIELNQCANCGGIWCDKWELFPIQPDEAARLEPVDTALLRNLGAPGKKQLYCPRCTARLAVTKDPLLPPELQLKRCLKCDGIWLNRGQLTGFKRRQKKIRQEKLGREAPPTRVPEVYDNPASWVVTGTKGMFAYPAGAPAGKEVGDTGRGVFRIILQTLLRMALGI
;
A
#
# COMPACT_ATOMS: atom_id res chain seq x y z
N MET A 1 4.65 -7.01 18.03
CA MET A 1 5.94 -6.84 17.34
C MET A 1 6.10 -7.96 16.31
N VAL A 2 6.43 -7.65 15.07
CA VAL A 2 6.63 -8.63 13.98
C VAL A 2 8.11 -9.02 13.93
N SER A 3 8.40 -10.31 13.92
CA SER A 3 9.77 -10.81 13.72
C SER A 3 10.02 -11.12 12.24
N CYS A 4 11.21 -10.80 11.75
CA CYS A 4 11.62 -11.08 10.39
C CYS A 4 11.65 -12.61 10.14
N PRO A 5 10.91 -13.14 9.15
CA PRO A 5 10.95 -14.56 8.82
C PRO A 5 12.34 -15.06 8.41
N GLU A 6 13.17 -14.20 7.79
CA GLU A 6 14.51 -14.57 7.32
C GLU A 6 15.53 -14.66 8.46
N CYS A 7 15.67 -13.57 9.25
CA CYS A 7 16.74 -13.43 10.24
C CYS A 7 16.26 -13.39 11.70
N GLY A 8 14.95 -13.48 11.96
CA GLY A 8 14.37 -13.55 13.32
C GLY A 8 14.32 -12.23 14.10
N LEU A 9 15.04 -11.20 13.64
CA LEU A 9 15.09 -9.88 14.29
C LEU A 9 13.75 -9.15 14.24
N ALA A 10 13.50 -8.29 15.23
CA ALA A 10 12.34 -7.41 15.24
C ALA A 10 12.33 -6.49 14.02
N MET A 11 11.15 -6.36 13.41
CA MET A 11 10.92 -5.47 12.27
C MET A 11 10.41 -4.10 12.75
N LYS A 12 10.71 -3.07 11.97
CA LYS A 12 10.23 -1.71 12.19
C LYS A 12 9.01 -1.44 11.32
N GLU A 13 8.06 -0.68 11.84
CA GLU A 13 6.96 -0.14 11.05
C GLU A 13 7.47 0.96 10.13
N VAL A 14 7.09 0.91 8.86
CA VAL A 14 7.42 1.89 7.81
C VAL A 14 6.18 2.18 6.99
N THR A 15 6.08 3.40 6.43
CA THR A 15 4.92 3.79 5.63
C THR A 15 5.27 3.90 4.14
N ALA A 16 4.44 3.31 3.29
CA ALA A 16 4.51 3.47 1.84
C ALA A 16 3.27 4.21 1.31
N ARG A 17 3.42 5.03 0.27
CA ARG A 17 2.29 5.56 -0.50
C ARG A 17 1.52 4.42 -1.14
N ALA A 18 0.21 4.46 -1.04
CA ALA A 18 -0.69 3.45 -1.58
C ALA A 18 -1.61 4.06 -2.65
N ASN A 19 -2.86 3.60 -2.75
CA ASN A 19 -3.86 4.28 -3.57
C ASN A 19 -3.82 5.80 -3.29
N PRO A 20 -4.18 6.66 -4.26
CA PRO A 20 -4.18 8.10 -4.06
C PRO A 20 -4.73 8.46 -2.67
N GLY A 21 -4.02 9.34 -1.94
CA GLY A 21 -4.48 9.87 -0.65
C GLY A 21 -4.34 8.94 0.55
N SER A 22 -3.63 7.82 0.40
CA SER A 22 -3.40 6.86 1.47
C SER A 22 -1.94 6.46 1.62
N LEU A 23 -1.56 6.23 2.87
CA LEU A 23 -0.35 5.54 3.26
C LEU A 23 -0.73 4.13 3.70
N ILE A 24 0.22 3.20 3.58
CA ILE A 24 0.09 1.87 4.13
C ILE A 24 1.26 1.56 5.04
N GLU A 25 0.96 1.10 6.25
CA GLU A 25 1.94 0.65 7.22
C GLU A 25 2.39 -0.76 6.84
N LEU A 26 3.71 -0.94 6.78
CA LEU A 26 4.37 -2.20 6.49
C LEU A 26 5.37 -2.48 7.59
N ASN A 27 5.82 -3.73 7.69
CA ASN A 27 6.93 -4.08 8.56
C ASN A 27 8.17 -4.31 7.70
N GLN A 28 9.27 -3.61 7.99
CA GLN A 28 10.55 -3.76 7.31
C GLN A 28 11.66 -4.16 8.28
N CYS A 29 12.45 -5.16 7.89
CA CYS A 29 13.63 -5.59 8.64
C CYS A 29 14.81 -4.67 8.32
N ALA A 30 15.38 -4.02 9.34
CA ALA A 30 16.55 -3.16 9.17
C ALA A 30 17.84 -3.93 8.81
N ASN A 31 17.91 -5.22 9.15
CA ASN A 31 19.09 -6.05 8.89
C ASN A 31 19.09 -6.64 7.47
N CYS A 32 18.00 -7.32 7.10
CA CYS A 32 17.92 -8.01 5.81
C CYS A 32 17.14 -7.28 4.72
N GLY A 33 16.49 -6.17 5.05
CA GLY A 33 15.64 -5.45 4.10
C GLY A 33 14.39 -6.21 3.66
N GLY A 34 14.09 -7.34 4.29
CA GLY A 34 12.87 -8.08 4.04
C GLY A 34 11.66 -7.31 4.55
N ILE A 35 10.55 -7.45 3.83
CA ILE A 35 9.32 -6.70 4.05
C ILE A 35 8.19 -7.70 4.28
N TRP A 36 7.43 -7.46 5.35
CA TRP A 36 6.21 -8.16 5.64
C TRP A 36 5.03 -7.23 5.36
N CYS A 37 4.16 -7.69 4.46
CA CYS A 37 2.87 -7.09 4.15
C CYS A 37 1.79 -7.99 4.74
N ASP A 38 0.91 -7.46 5.57
CA ASP A 38 -0.30 -8.18 5.95
C ASP A 38 -1.27 -8.29 4.75
N LYS A 39 -2.39 -8.97 4.99
CA LYS A 39 -3.38 -9.26 3.96
C LYS A 39 -3.79 -7.98 3.22
N TRP A 40 -3.67 -8.03 1.90
CA TRP A 40 -3.99 -6.95 0.94
C TRP A 40 -3.01 -5.76 0.89
N GLU A 41 -2.02 -5.65 1.78
CA GLU A 41 -1.20 -4.44 1.86
C GLU A 41 -0.21 -4.28 0.69
N LEU A 42 0.24 -5.39 0.10
CA LEU A 42 1.20 -5.35 -1.01
C LEU A 42 0.61 -4.65 -2.26
N PHE A 43 -0.67 -4.85 -2.56
CA PHE A 43 -1.24 -4.51 -3.85
C PHE A 43 -1.42 -3.00 -4.12
N PRO A 44 -1.91 -2.18 -3.19
CA PRO A 44 -2.16 -0.77 -3.44
C PRO A 44 -0.89 0.11 -3.38
N ILE A 45 0.25 -0.40 -2.88
CA ILE A 45 1.52 0.34 -2.82
C ILE A 45 1.88 0.92 -4.21
N GLN A 46 2.28 2.18 -4.27
CA GLN A 46 2.65 2.84 -5.52
C GLN A 46 3.98 2.29 -6.07
N PRO A 47 4.18 2.28 -7.40
CA PRO A 47 5.37 1.64 -7.98
C PRO A 47 6.72 2.26 -7.60
N ASP A 48 6.75 3.56 -7.30
CA ASP A 48 7.92 4.34 -6.91
C ASP A 48 8.34 4.12 -5.44
N GLU A 49 7.45 3.57 -4.60
CA GLU A 49 7.72 3.39 -3.17
C GLU A 49 8.78 2.35 -2.87
N ALA A 50 9.01 1.39 -3.77
CA ALA A 50 10.04 0.38 -3.57
C ALA A 50 11.45 1.00 -3.41
N ALA A 51 11.68 2.16 -4.04
CA ALA A 51 12.90 2.93 -3.90
C ALA A 51 12.91 3.80 -2.63
N ARG A 52 11.74 4.25 -2.15
CA ARG A 52 11.58 5.16 -1.00
C ARG A 52 11.59 4.47 0.36
N LEU A 53 11.19 3.19 0.43
CA LEU A 53 11.28 2.42 1.68
C LEU A 53 12.69 2.46 2.26
N GLU A 54 12.79 2.42 3.60
CA GLU A 54 14.00 2.75 4.34
C GLU A 54 15.23 2.05 3.76
N PRO A 55 16.36 2.78 3.57
CA PRO A 55 17.57 2.20 3.07
C PRO A 55 18.02 1.06 3.99
N VAL A 56 18.35 -0.04 3.34
CA VAL A 56 18.88 -1.22 4.00
C VAL A 56 20.38 -1.09 3.98
N ASP A 57 21.03 -1.38 5.10
CA ASP A 57 22.47 -1.48 5.13
C ASP A 57 22.91 -2.65 4.25
N THR A 58 23.50 -2.34 3.09
CA THR A 58 23.91 -3.33 2.10
C THR A 58 25.09 -4.17 2.57
N ALA A 59 25.85 -3.71 3.58
CA ALA A 59 26.89 -4.51 4.21
C ALA A 59 26.29 -5.65 5.05
N LEU A 60 25.18 -5.40 5.75
CA LEU A 60 24.44 -6.43 6.49
C LEU A 60 23.83 -7.49 5.57
N LEU A 61 23.47 -7.12 4.34
CA LEU A 61 22.94 -8.06 3.35
C LEU A 61 23.94 -9.14 2.93
N ARG A 62 25.25 -8.85 2.93
CA ARG A 62 26.30 -9.82 2.56
C ARG A 62 26.42 -10.97 3.56
N ASN A 63 25.96 -10.77 4.80
CA ASN A 63 26.03 -11.76 5.86
C ASN A 63 24.81 -12.69 5.91
N LEU A 64 23.78 -12.43 5.10
CA LEU A 64 22.65 -13.33 4.97
C LEU A 64 23.05 -14.44 4.01
N GLY A 65 22.98 -15.69 4.50
CA GLY A 65 23.19 -16.85 3.66
C GLY A 65 22.30 -16.85 2.41
N ALA A 66 22.65 -17.68 1.43
CA ALA A 66 21.98 -17.71 0.13
C ALA A 66 20.43 -17.75 0.29
N PRO A 67 19.71 -16.80 -0.32
CA PRO A 67 18.25 -16.71 -0.19
C PRO A 67 17.60 -17.99 -0.70
N GLY A 68 16.68 -18.56 0.08
CA GLY A 68 15.80 -19.64 -0.38
C GLY A 68 16.04 -21.05 0.17
N LYS A 69 17.09 -21.30 0.97
CA LYS A 69 17.32 -22.65 1.54
C LYS A 69 16.52 -22.97 2.81
N LYS A 70 16.06 -21.94 3.53
CA LYS A 70 15.39 -22.10 4.83
C LYS A 70 13.86 -22.07 4.69
N GLN A 71 13.18 -22.98 5.40
CA GLN A 71 11.74 -22.91 5.61
C GLN A 71 11.42 -21.69 6.47
N LEU A 72 10.56 -20.80 5.95
CA LEU A 72 10.15 -19.60 6.68
C LEU A 72 8.77 -19.79 7.30
N TYR A 73 8.51 -19.03 8.37
CA TYR A 73 7.28 -19.07 9.14
C TYR A 73 6.64 -17.69 9.20
N CYS A 74 5.31 -17.67 9.24
CA CYS A 74 4.53 -16.46 9.33
C CYS A 74 4.72 -15.81 10.71
N PRO A 75 5.08 -14.52 10.78
CA PRO A 75 5.29 -13.83 12.05
C PRO A 75 3.98 -13.46 12.75
N ARG A 76 2.83 -13.61 12.09
CA ARG A 76 1.50 -13.38 12.68
C ARG A 76 0.91 -14.63 13.34
N CYS A 77 1.01 -15.77 12.65
CA CYS A 77 0.28 -16.98 13.05
C CYS A 77 1.12 -18.26 13.04
N THR A 78 2.43 -18.13 12.88
CA THR A 78 3.45 -19.21 12.91
C THR A 78 3.27 -20.33 11.89
N ALA A 79 2.30 -20.25 10.99
CA ALA A 79 2.14 -21.19 9.88
C ALA A 79 3.34 -21.10 8.90
N ARG A 80 3.65 -22.21 8.22
CA ARG A 80 4.69 -22.23 7.17
C ARG A 80 4.32 -21.26 6.04
N LEU A 81 5.31 -20.52 5.56
CA LEU A 81 5.16 -19.72 4.35
C LEU A 81 5.37 -20.61 3.12
N ALA A 82 4.46 -20.51 2.16
CA ALA A 82 4.50 -21.20 0.88
C ALA A 82 5.00 -20.24 -0.21
N VAL A 83 5.78 -20.75 -1.16
CA VAL A 83 6.16 -19.98 -2.35
C VAL A 83 4.95 -19.83 -3.26
N THR A 84 4.63 -18.61 -3.68
CA THR A 84 3.55 -18.35 -4.64
C THR A 84 3.95 -18.83 -6.02
N LYS A 85 3.25 -19.84 -6.53
CA LYS A 85 3.37 -20.30 -7.92
C LYS A 85 2.39 -19.53 -8.79
N ASP A 86 2.69 -18.27 -9.06
CA ASP A 86 1.92 -17.47 -10.03
C ASP A 86 2.60 -17.60 -11.40
N PRO A 87 1.96 -18.22 -12.41
CA PRO A 87 2.52 -18.33 -13.76
C PRO A 87 2.82 -16.98 -14.41
N LEU A 88 2.18 -15.90 -13.93
CA LEU A 88 2.41 -14.55 -14.41
C LEU A 88 3.63 -13.90 -13.75
N LEU A 89 4.24 -14.49 -12.71
CA LEU A 89 5.45 -13.99 -12.08
C LEU A 89 6.66 -14.86 -12.47
N PRO A 90 7.77 -14.25 -12.93
CA PRO A 90 8.98 -15.00 -13.19
C PRO A 90 9.56 -15.56 -11.87
N PRO A 91 10.41 -16.61 -11.92
CA PRO A 91 10.92 -17.30 -10.73
C PRO A 91 11.52 -16.37 -9.66
N GLU A 92 12.24 -15.33 -10.07
CA GLU A 92 12.85 -14.35 -9.17
C GLU A 92 11.84 -13.47 -8.40
N LEU A 93 10.61 -13.34 -8.91
CA LEU A 93 9.51 -12.60 -8.27
C LEU A 93 8.54 -13.49 -7.51
N GLN A 94 8.84 -14.78 -7.35
CA GLN A 94 8.03 -15.65 -6.51
C GLN A 94 8.10 -15.20 -5.05
N LEU A 95 6.95 -14.79 -4.53
CA LEU A 95 6.78 -14.27 -3.18
C LEU A 95 6.55 -15.43 -2.21
N LYS A 96 6.71 -15.20 -0.91
CA LYS A 96 6.32 -16.18 0.12
C LYS A 96 5.03 -15.72 0.78
N ARG A 97 3.99 -16.55 0.78
CA ARG A 97 2.66 -16.23 1.31
C ARG A 97 2.29 -17.18 2.46
N CYS A 98 1.65 -16.63 3.48
CA CYS A 98 1.00 -17.42 4.52
C CYS A 98 -0.39 -17.86 4.04
N LEU A 99 -0.66 -19.16 4.03
CA LEU A 99 -1.98 -19.69 3.61
C LEU A 99 -3.06 -19.57 4.70
N LYS A 100 -2.71 -19.14 5.91
CA LYS A 100 -3.66 -18.98 7.03
C LYS A 100 -4.15 -17.54 7.18
N CYS A 101 -3.26 -16.55 7.07
CA CYS A 101 -3.59 -15.14 7.26
C CYS A 101 -3.39 -14.27 6.01
N ASP A 102 -3.02 -14.87 4.88
CA ASP A 102 -2.77 -14.19 3.60
C ASP A 102 -1.64 -13.16 3.57
N GLY A 103 -0.85 -13.05 4.65
CA GLY A 103 0.32 -12.18 4.70
C GLY A 103 1.41 -12.63 3.72
N ILE A 104 2.17 -11.66 3.22
CA ILE A 104 3.18 -11.83 2.19
C ILE A 104 4.54 -11.35 2.70
N TRP A 105 5.55 -12.20 2.50
CA TRP A 105 6.95 -11.90 2.70
C TRP A 105 7.66 -11.76 1.35
N LEU A 106 8.43 -10.69 1.22
CA LEU A 106 9.26 -10.42 0.05
C LEU A 106 10.46 -9.54 0.42
N ASN A 107 11.54 -9.62 -0.35
CA ASN A 107 12.66 -8.69 -0.20
C ASN A 107 12.45 -7.42 -1.06
N ARG A 108 13.30 -6.40 -0.84
CA ARG A 108 13.23 -5.12 -1.58
C ARG A 108 13.36 -5.27 -3.10
N GLY A 109 14.21 -6.17 -3.57
CA GLY A 109 14.36 -6.45 -5.00
C GLY A 109 13.10 -7.05 -5.62
N GLN A 110 12.48 -7.98 -4.90
CA GLN A 110 11.19 -8.59 -5.27
C GLN A 110 10.05 -7.56 -5.27
N LEU A 111 9.98 -6.67 -4.28
CA LEU A 111 9.00 -5.59 -4.26
C LEU A 111 9.17 -4.68 -5.48
N THR A 112 10.41 -4.26 -5.76
CA THR A 112 10.74 -3.41 -6.92
C THR A 112 10.31 -4.06 -8.22
N GLY A 113 10.66 -5.34 -8.42
CA GLY A 113 10.31 -6.08 -9.63
C GLY A 113 8.81 -6.34 -9.76
N PHE A 114 8.13 -6.71 -8.67
CA PHE A 114 6.68 -6.91 -8.63
C PHE A 114 5.95 -5.63 -9.04
N LYS A 115 6.34 -4.48 -8.47
CA LYS A 115 5.73 -3.18 -8.75
C LYS A 115 5.98 -2.65 -10.15
N ARG A 116 7.21 -2.81 -10.66
CA ARG A 116 7.53 -2.51 -12.06
C ARG A 116 6.67 -3.32 -13.02
N ARG A 117 6.50 -4.62 -12.74
CA ARG A 117 5.65 -5.51 -13.55
C ARG A 117 4.18 -5.14 -13.46
N GLN A 118 3.66 -4.86 -12.26
CA GLN A 118 2.29 -4.39 -12.04
C GLN A 118 2.00 -3.11 -12.85
N LYS A 119 2.93 -2.14 -12.85
CA LYS A 119 2.83 -0.91 -13.65
C LYS A 119 2.79 -1.20 -15.15
N LYS A 120 3.68 -2.07 -15.65
CA LYS A 120 3.72 -2.46 -17.07
C LYS A 120 2.41 -3.11 -17.51
N ILE A 121 1.91 -4.10 -16.76
CA ILE A 121 0.64 -4.78 -17.06
C ILE A 121 -0.53 -3.79 -17.04
N ARG A 122 -0.57 -2.86 -16.08
CA ARG A 122 -1.60 -1.82 -16.02
C ARG A 122 -1.58 -0.95 -17.28
N GLN A 123 -0.40 -0.49 -17.70
CA GLN A 123 -0.22 0.33 -18.91
C GLN A 123 -0.62 -0.41 -20.19
N GLU A 124 -0.35 -1.72 -20.26
CA GLU A 124 -0.75 -2.56 -21.40
C GLU A 124 -2.27 -2.78 -21.45
N LYS A 125 -2.93 -2.98 -20.30
CA LYS A 125 -4.36 -3.32 -20.24
C LYS A 125 -5.31 -2.11 -20.29
N LEU A 126 -4.98 -1.01 -19.63
CA LEU A 126 -5.82 0.21 -19.62
C LEU A 126 -5.55 1.12 -20.83
N GLY A 127 -4.56 0.79 -21.66
CA GLY A 127 -3.96 1.76 -22.57
C GLY A 127 -3.30 2.91 -21.78
N ARG A 128 -2.81 3.93 -22.49
CA ARG A 128 -2.33 5.18 -21.87
C ARG A 128 -3.52 6.02 -21.41
N GLU A 129 -4.39 5.49 -20.54
CA GLU A 129 -5.41 6.30 -19.91
C GLU A 129 -4.73 7.47 -19.19
N ALA A 130 -5.09 8.69 -19.60
CA ALA A 130 -4.63 9.89 -18.94
C ALA A 130 -4.99 9.81 -17.46
N PRO A 131 -4.11 10.23 -16.54
CA PRO A 131 -4.47 10.31 -15.13
C PRO A 131 -5.77 11.13 -14.99
N PRO A 132 -6.68 10.73 -14.07
CA PRO A 132 -7.95 11.43 -13.91
C PRO A 132 -7.70 12.92 -13.69
N THR A 133 -8.32 13.76 -14.53
CA THR A 133 -8.12 15.22 -14.57
C THR A 133 -8.54 15.92 -13.28
N ARG A 134 -9.30 15.22 -12.41
CA ARG A 134 -9.67 15.66 -11.07
C ARG A 134 -9.50 14.51 -10.10
N VAL A 135 -8.37 14.54 -9.45
CA VAL A 135 -8.10 13.81 -8.21
C VAL A 135 -8.68 14.70 -7.08
N PRO A 136 -9.63 14.25 -6.22
CA PRO A 136 -10.10 15.01 -5.06
C PRO A 136 -9.00 15.77 -4.29
N GLU A 137 -9.28 16.99 -3.84
CA GLU A 137 -8.35 17.92 -3.17
C GLU A 137 -7.54 17.30 -2.01
N VAL A 138 -8.05 16.22 -1.40
CA VAL A 138 -7.35 15.36 -0.41
C VAL A 138 -5.96 14.90 -0.90
N TYR A 139 -5.77 14.73 -2.21
CA TYR A 139 -4.53 14.26 -2.79
C TYR A 139 -3.40 15.30 -2.79
N ASP A 140 -3.73 16.59 -2.76
CA ASP A 140 -2.74 17.68 -2.83
C ASP A 140 -2.13 18.03 -1.46
N ASN A 141 -2.68 17.46 -0.38
CA ASN A 141 -2.16 17.65 0.98
C ASN A 141 -1.73 16.31 1.62
N PRO A 142 -0.44 15.94 1.55
CA PRO A 142 0.10 14.72 2.18
C PRO A 142 -0.16 14.61 3.69
N ALA A 143 -0.35 15.75 4.39
CA ALA A 143 -0.68 15.74 5.81
C ALA A 143 -2.12 15.27 6.09
N SER A 144 -2.97 15.19 5.07
CA SER A 144 -4.35 14.68 5.18
C SER A 144 -4.48 13.19 4.88
N TRP A 145 -3.38 12.52 4.49
CA TRP A 145 -3.43 11.13 4.04
C TRP A 145 -3.66 10.16 5.19
N VAL A 146 -4.51 9.18 4.92
CA VAL A 146 -4.87 8.15 5.91
C VAL A 146 -3.84 7.04 5.89
N VAL A 147 -3.29 6.70 7.07
CA VAL A 147 -2.44 5.51 7.24
C VAL A 147 -3.34 4.31 7.44
N THR A 148 -3.30 3.37 6.50
CA THR A 148 -4.01 2.09 6.54
C THR A 148 -3.05 0.96 6.93
N GLY A 149 -3.53 -0.10 7.59
CA GLY A 149 -2.61 -1.20 7.96
C GLY A 149 -3.13 -2.19 9.00
N THR A 150 -2.16 -2.91 9.58
CA THR A 150 -2.14 -4.20 10.30
C THR A 150 -3.19 -4.51 11.38
N LYS A 151 -4.18 -3.64 11.62
CA LYS A 151 -5.36 -3.91 12.45
C LYS A 151 -6.62 -4.28 11.67
N GLY A 152 -6.49 -4.43 10.35
CA GLY A 152 -7.53 -4.99 9.50
C GLY A 152 -8.55 -3.96 9.05
N MET A 153 -8.86 -4.06 7.74
CA MET A 153 -10.04 -3.49 7.10
C MET A 153 -10.08 -1.97 7.10
N PHE A 154 -9.40 -1.35 6.12
CA PHE A 154 -9.51 0.08 5.79
C PHE A 154 -9.49 0.98 7.04
N ALA A 155 -8.31 1.42 7.48
CA ALA A 155 -8.28 2.52 8.44
C ALA A 155 -9.09 3.68 7.83
N TYR A 156 -10.24 3.97 8.41
CA TYR A 156 -10.97 5.19 8.12
C TYR A 156 -10.08 6.34 8.58
N PRO A 157 -10.10 7.50 7.90
CA PRO A 157 -9.43 8.69 8.41
C PRO A 157 -9.85 8.86 9.87
N ALA A 158 -8.87 8.94 10.77
CA ALA A 158 -9.11 9.64 12.02
C ALA A 158 -9.60 11.03 11.58
N GLY A 159 -10.89 11.30 11.78
CA GLY A 159 -11.46 12.59 11.44
C GLY A 159 -10.56 13.68 11.99
N ALA A 160 -10.35 14.74 11.21
CA ALA A 160 -9.62 15.92 11.69
C ALA A 160 -10.10 16.26 13.10
N PRO A 161 -9.21 16.60 14.05
CA PRO A 161 -9.64 17.00 15.38
C PRO A 161 -10.70 18.10 15.23
N ALA A 162 -11.83 17.92 15.92
CA ALA A 162 -12.95 18.84 15.90
C ALA A 162 -12.44 20.26 16.25
N GLY A 163 -12.23 21.08 15.23
CA GLY A 163 -11.51 22.34 15.42
C GLY A 163 -11.43 23.27 14.22
N LYS A 164 -12.13 22.97 13.11
CA LYS A 164 -12.44 23.99 12.10
C LYS A 164 -13.90 23.85 11.69
N GLU A 165 -14.67 24.86 12.08
CA GLU A 165 -16.04 25.06 11.60
C GLU A 165 -16.05 24.98 10.08
N VAL A 166 -16.92 24.11 9.56
CA VAL A 166 -17.24 24.06 8.14
C VAL A 166 -17.94 25.36 7.80
N GLY A 167 -17.19 26.31 7.25
CA GLY A 167 -17.73 27.59 6.78
C GLY A 167 -18.77 27.38 5.66
N ASP A 168 -20.02 27.70 5.99
CA ASP A 168 -21.15 28.00 5.11
C ASP A 168 -21.37 27.09 3.88
N THR A 169 -21.70 25.82 4.14
CA THR A 169 -22.33 24.93 3.16
C THR A 169 -23.76 25.33 2.79
N GLY A 170 -24.36 26.32 3.47
CA GLY A 170 -25.75 26.75 3.29
C GLY A 170 -25.98 27.50 1.98
N ARG A 171 -25.06 28.40 1.61
CA ARG A 171 -25.16 29.17 0.35
C ARG A 171 -25.09 28.30 -0.90
N GLY A 172 -24.28 27.25 -0.89
CA GLY A 172 -24.13 26.34 -2.03
C GLY A 172 -25.40 25.54 -2.31
N VAL A 173 -26.01 24.99 -1.25
CA VAL A 173 -27.23 24.17 -1.34
C VAL A 173 -28.43 25.03 -1.76
N PHE A 174 -28.58 26.22 -1.18
CA PHE A 174 -29.69 27.12 -1.53
C PHE A 174 -29.65 27.54 -3.00
N ARG A 175 -28.45 27.77 -3.54
CA ARG A 175 -28.25 28.14 -4.95
C ARG A 175 -28.63 27.01 -5.91
N ILE A 176 -28.34 25.76 -5.55
CA ILE A 176 -28.70 24.58 -6.34
C ILE A 176 -30.21 24.34 -6.32
N ILE A 177 -30.84 24.47 -5.14
CA ILE A 177 -32.30 24.34 -5.00
C ILE A 177 -33.00 25.41 -5.83
N LEU A 178 -32.56 26.67 -5.72
CA LEU A 178 -33.15 27.77 -6.48
C LEU A 178 -32.99 27.58 -8.00
N GLN A 179 -31.81 27.14 -8.47
CA GLN A 179 -31.60 26.83 -9.90
C GLN A 179 -32.50 25.70 -10.40
N THR A 180 -32.71 24.67 -9.58
CA THR A 180 -33.54 23.52 -9.94
C THR A 180 -35.01 23.92 -10.03
N LEU A 181 -35.49 24.72 -9.07
CA LEU A 181 -36.85 25.28 -9.10
C LEU A 181 -37.05 26.22 -10.30
N LEU A 182 -36.06 27.05 -10.63
CA LEU A 182 -36.15 27.94 -11.79
C LEU A 182 -36.27 27.16 -13.11
N ARG A 183 -35.49 26.08 -13.27
CA ARG A 183 -35.55 25.22 -14.46
C ARG A 183 -36.90 24.55 -14.63
N MET A 184 -37.45 24.02 -13.54
CA MET A 184 -38.79 23.42 -13.55
C MET A 184 -39.89 24.44 -13.88
N ALA A 185 -39.78 25.68 -13.41
CA ALA A 185 -40.74 26.74 -13.71
C ALA A 185 -40.61 27.29 -15.14
N LEU A 186 -39.40 27.28 -15.71
CA LEU A 186 -39.12 27.77 -17.07
C LEU A 186 -39.25 26.69 -18.16
N GLY A 187 -39.42 25.42 -17.79
CA GLY A 187 -39.58 24.31 -18.74
C GLY A 187 -38.33 24.01 -19.56
N ILE A 188 -37.13 24.28 -19.02
CA ILE A 188 -35.81 24.00 -19.63
C ILE A 188 -35.03 23.03 -18.74
#